data_AF-A0AAV3RQS7-F1
#
_entry.id   AF-A0AAV3RQS7-F1
#
_cell.length_a   1.000
_cell.length_b   1.000
_cell.length_c   1.000
_cell.angle_alpha   90.00
_cell.angle_beta   90.00
_cell.angle_gamma   90.00
#
_symmetry.space_group_name_H-M   'P 1'
#
loop_
_entity.id
_entity.type
_entity.pdbx_description
1 polymer ?
#
loop_
_entity_poly.entity_id
_entity_poly.type
_entity_poly.pdbx_seq_one_letter_code
_entity_poly.pdbx_strand_id
1 'polypeptide(L)'
;MLAICGVPQNKFRTICSSIDKLDKQSFEQVKKEMVDEKGLTEEAADQIGLFVKERGVPMELLSKLKQEGSKFLENDESLSALKELEILFKALEESKCINRVIFDLSLARGLDYYTGVIFEAAFKGATQVGSIAAGGRYDNLIGMFGSKQVPAVGISLGIERVFAIMEQQDKNQEIRAIETQVLVSIFGDDLSLGAKLVNELWEAKIKAEYMVNKRVKKHFDHATVSKIPWMVIVGDRELNEGIVRLKDMIAAVEHEIPRSSLVEELRKRLDS
;
A
#
# COMPACT_ATOMS: atom_id res chain seq x y z
N MET A 1 -24.26 20.81 -3.79
CA MET A 1 -23.34 21.96 -3.62
C MET A 1 -23.31 22.89 -4.84
N LEU A 2 -22.80 22.49 -6.00
CA LEU A 2 -22.62 23.44 -7.13
C LEU A 2 -23.93 24.08 -7.62
N ALA A 3 -25.03 23.32 -7.67
CA ALA A 3 -26.35 23.86 -7.98
C ALA A 3 -26.78 24.94 -6.96
N ILE A 4 -26.49 24.74 -5.67
CA ILE A 4 -26.76 25.70 -4.59
C ILE A 4 -25.95 26.99 -4.76
N CYS A 5 -24.72 26.88 -5.28
CA CYS A 5 -23.87 28.03 -5.59
C CYS A 5 -24.27 28.75 -6.89
N GLY A 6 -25.30 28.30 -7.61
CA GLY A 6 -25.74 28.90 -8.86
C GLY A 6 -24.90 28.50 -10.07
N VAL A 7 -24.15 27.40 -10.02
CA VAL A 7 -23.36 26.91 -11.16
C VAL A 7 -24.31 26.33 -12.22
N PRO A 8 -24.25 26.80 -13.47
CA PRO A 8 -25.05 26.22 -14.56
C PRO A 8 -24.70 24.75 -14.81
N GLN A 9 -25.70 23.93 -15.13
CA GLN A 9 -25.52 22.48 -15.31
C GLN A 9 -24.51 22.14 -16.42
N ASN A 10 -24.46 22.93 -17.50
CA ASN A 10 -23.48 22.77 -18.59
C ASN A 10 -22.03 23.09 -18.18
N LYS A 11 -21.82 23.75 -17.03
CA LYS A 11 -20.50 24.06 -16.47
C LYS A 11 -20.12 23.14 -15.30
N PHE A 12 -20.98 22.20 -14.90
CA PHE A 12 -20.73 21.32 -13.75
C PHE A 12 -19.36 20.63 -13.83
N ARG A 13 -19.07 19.95 -14.95
CA ARG A 13 -17.81 19.20 -15.12
C ARG A 13 -16.59 20.11 -15.13
N THR A 14 -16.67 21.24 -15.84
CA THR A 14 -15.54 22.16 -15.96
C THR A 14 -15.24 22.80 -14.60
N ILE A 15 -16.25 23.16 -13.81
CA ILE A 15 -16.06 23.73 -12.47
C ILE A 15 -15.55 22.68 -11.48
N CYS A 16 -16.07 21.46 -11.47
CA CYS A 16 -15.49 20.39 -10.65
C CYS A 16 -14.01 20.13 -10.98
N SER A 17 -13.62 20.20 -12.26
CA SER A 17 -12.21 20.10 -12.66
C SER A 17 -11.34 21.26 -12.15
N SER A 18 -11.90 22.46 -11.91
CA SER A 18 -11.18 23.53 -11.19
C SER A 18 -11.01 23.19 -9.71
N ILE A 19 -12.08 22.73 -9.06
CA ILE A 19 -12.08 22.39 -7.63
C ILE A 19 -11.07 21.27 -7.33
N ASP A 20 -10.95 20.28 -8.21
CA ASP A 20 -10.00 19.17 -8.08
C ASP A 20 -8.52 19.63 -7.98
N LYS A 21 -8.20 20.85 -8.44
CA LYS A 21 -6.85 21.43 -8.37
C LYS A 21 -6.52 22.05 -7.02
N LEU A 22 -7.48 22.13 -6.08
CA LEU A 22 -7.25 22.66 -4.73
C LEU A 22 -6.26 21.81 -3.92
N ASP A 23 -5.94 20.60 -4.38
CA ASP A 23 -4.86 19.78 -3.84
C ASP A 23 -3.46 20.38 -4.06
N LYS A 24 -3.30 21.23 -5.09
CA LYS A 24 -2.01 21.79 -5.54
C LYS A 24 -1.99 23.31 -5.69
N GLN A 25 -3.16 23.92 -5.76
CA GLN A 25 -3.33 25.36 -6.00
C GLN A 25 -4.11 26.04 -4.89
N SER A 26 -3.82 27.32 -4.68
CA SER A 26 -4.60 28.16 -3.77
C SER A 26 -6.02 28.38 -4.30
N PHE A 27 -6.96 28.67 -3.39
CA PHE A 27 -8.33 28.98 -3.78
C PHE A 27 -8.39 30.22 -4.68
N GLU A 28 -7.51 31.19 -4.50
CA GLU A 28 -7.43 32.41 -5.31
C GLU A 28 -7.08 32.08 -6.77
N GLN A 29 -6.15 31.17 -6.99
CA GLN A 29 -5.80 30.68 -8.34
C GLN A 29 -6.98 29.91 -8.97
N VAL A 30 -7.61 29.03 -8.20
CA VAL A 30 -8.77 28.25 -8.66
C VAL A 30 -9.98 29.15 -8.94
N LYS A 31 -10.24 30.17 -8.12
CA LYS A 31 -11.28 31.17 -8.33
C LYS A 31 -11.05 31.92 -9.64
N LYS A 32 -9.82 32.37 -9.87
CA LYS A 32 -9.46 33.06 -11.11
C LYS A 32 -9.73 32.19 -12.34
N GLU A 33 -9.36 30.91 -12.32
CA GLU A 33 -9.68 29.97 -13.40
C GLU A 33 -11.20 29.83 -13.61
N MET A 34 -11.97 29.68 -12.53
CA MET A 34 -13.43 29.53 -12.61
C MET A 34 -14.10 30.75 -13.25
N VAL A 35 -13.64 31.95 -12.91
CA VAL A 35 -14.23 33.21 -13.38
C VAL A 35 -13.70 33.57 -14.79
N ASP A 36 -12.38 33.72 -14.93
CA ASP A 36 -11.77 34.29 -16.13
C ASP A 36 -11.81 33.32 -17.32
N GLU A 37 -11.55 32.02 -17.08
CA GLU A 37 -11.42 31.02 -18.13
C GLU A 37 -12.72 30.24 -18.38
N LYS A 38 -13.45 29.92 -17.30
CA LYS A 38 -14.68 29.11 -17.36
C LYS A 38 -15.96 29.95 -17.34
N GLY A 39 -15.83 31.27 -17.17
CA GLY A 39 -16.92 32.24 -17.25
C GLY A 39 -17.97 32.07 -16.15
N LEU A 40 -17.59 31.59 -14.96
CA LEU A 40 -18.46 31.56 -13.80
C LEU A 40 -18.58 32.99 -13.22
N THR A 41 -19.70 33.33 -12.60
CA THR A 41 -19.83 34.62 -11.91
C THR A 41 -18.96 34.64 -10.64
N GLU A 42 -18.48 35.82 -10.24
CA GLU A 42 -17.66 35.96 -9.03
C GLU A 42 -18.44 35.51 -7.79
N GLU A 43 -19.74 35.82 -7.72
CA GLU A 43 -20.59 35.46 -6.59
C GLU A 43 -20.72 33.94 -6.44
N ALA A 44 -20.90 33.23 -7.56
CA ALA A 44 -20.98 31.77 -7.57
C ALA A 44 -19.63 31.15 -7.15
N ALA A 45 -18.52 31.71 -7.66
CA ALA A 45 -17.19 31.27 -7.28
C ALA A 45 -16.90 31.49 -5.78
N ASP A 46 -17.33 32.62 -5.21
CA ASP A 46 -17.19 32.90 -3.78
C ASP A 46 -18.05 31.98 -2.93
N GLN A 47 -19.28 31.67 -3.35
CA GLN A 47 -20.13 30.68 -2.67
C GLN A 47 -19.50 29.28 -2.69
N ILE A 48 -18.88 28.85 -3.81
CA ILE A 48 -18.09 27.61 -3.86
C ILE A 48 -16.97 27.66 -2.82
N GLY A 49 -16.26 28.79 -2.73
CA GLY A 49 -15.18 29.02 -1.78
C GLY A 49 -15.54 28.82 -0.32
N LEU A 50 -16.78 29.15 0.07
CA LEU A 50 -17.28 28.91 1.42
C LEU A 50 -17.39 27.42 1.74
N PHE A 51 -17.74 26.59 0.76
CA PHE A 51 -17.94 25.16 0.97
C PHE A 51 -16.68 24.33 0.77
N VAL A 52 -15.87 24.60 -0.27
CA VAL A 52 -14.67 23.79 -0.56
C VAL A 52 -13.55 23.96 0.47
N LYS A 53 -13.66 24.95 1.36
CA LYS A 53 -12.76 25.13 2.52
C LYS A 53 -13.18 24.29 3.73
N GLU A 54 -14.38 23.73 3.71
CA GLU A 54 -14.93 22.94 4.81
C GLU A 54 -14.43 21.49 4.73
N ARG A 55 -13.65 21.11 5.75
CA ARG A 55 -13.25 19.73 5.98
C ARG A 55 -13.16 19.47 7.48
N GLY A 56 -13.52 18.28 7.94
CA GLY A 56 -13.50 17.99 9.37
C GLY A 56 -14.02 16.62 9.76
N VAL A 57 -14.36 16.49 11.04
CA VAL A 57 -14.93 15.27 11.60
C VAL A 57 -16.26 14.97 10.91
N PRO A 58 -16.47 13.75 10.39
CA PRO A 58 -17.60 13.46 9.51
C PRO A 58 -18.98 13.83 10.09
N MET A 59 -19.28 13.42 11.32
CA MET A 59 -20.59 13.66 11.95
C MET A 59 -20.82 15.12 12.34
N GLU A 60 -19.77 15.84 12.74
CA GLU A 60 -19.86 17.27 13.09
C GLU A 60 -20.13 18.11 11.84
N LEU A 61 -19.37 17.89 10.78
CA LEU A 61 -19.55 18.61 9.52
C LEU A 61 -20.88 18.24 8.86
N LEU A 62 -21.29 16.97 8.89
CA LEU A 62 -22.61 16.55 8.44
C LEU A 62 -23.73 17.28 9.19
N SER A 63 -23.61 17.41 10.52
CA SER A 63 -24.59 18.13 11.35
C SER A 63 -24.65 19.61 11.00
N LYS A 64 -23.50 20.25 10.73
CA LYS A 64 -23.43 21.63 10.23
C LYS A 64 -24.13 21.78 8.88
N LEU A 65 -23.93 20.86 7.94
CA LEU A 65 -24.62 20.89 6.63
C LEU A 65 -26.12 20.65 6.74
N LYS A 66 -26.57 19.92 7.77
CA LYS A 66 -27.98 19.63 8.07
C LYS A 66 -28.62 20.63 9.05
N GLN A 67 -27.94 21.72 9.41
CA GLN A 67 -28.50 22.73 10.30
C GLN A 67 -29.74 23.38 9.68
N GLU A 68 -30.72 23.73 10.52
CA GLU A 68 -31.92 24.45 10.09
C GLU A 68 -31.56 25.75 9.34
N GLY A 69 -32.19 25.98 8.20
CA GLY A 69 -31.87 27.09 7.29
C GLY A 69 -30.68 26.84 6.34
N SER A 70 -30.08 25.66 6.36
CA SER A 70 -29.05 25.28 5.39
C SER A 70 -29.63 25.12 3.98
N LYS A 71 -28.99 25.77 3.00
CA LYS A 71 -29.34 25.62 1.58
C LYS A 71 -29.22 24.18 1.06
N PHE A 72 -28.47 23.30 1.75
CA PHE A 72 -28.42 21.89 1.40
C PHE A 72 -29.74 21.15 1.67
N LEU A 73 -30.57 21.67 2.58
CA LEU A 73 -31.88 21.11 2.88
C LEU A 73 -32.95 21.55 1.86
N GLU A 74 -32.66 22.54 1.02
CA GLU A 74 -33.58 23.06 -0.01
C GLU A 74 -33.41 22.35 -1.36
N ASN A 75 -32.46 21.42 -1.48
CA ASN A 75 -32.14 20.72 -2.73
C ASN A 75 -32.24 19.19 -2.55
N ASP A 76 -33.12 18.55 -3.33
CA ASP A 76 -33.42 17.11 -3.18
C ASP A 76 -32.21 16.19 -3.38
N GLU A 77 -31.35 16.49 -4.36
CA GLU A 77 -30.12 15.71 -4.60
C GLU A 77 -29.17 15.80 -3.40
N SER A 78 -29.03 17.01 -2.84
CA SER A 78 -28.21 17.26 -1.65
C SER A 78 -28.78 16.55 -0.42
N LEU A 79 -30.10 16.56 -0.24
CA LEU A 79 -30.78 15.82 0.83
C LEU A 79 -30.54 14.31 0.73
N SER A 80 -30.61 13.73 -0.46
CA SER A 80 -30.32 12.31 -0.68
C SER A 80 -28.87 11.98 -0.33
N ALA A 81 -27.92 12.78 -0.83
CA ALA A 81 -26.50 12.60 -0.57
C ALA A 81 -26.17 12.71 0.94
N LEU A 82 -26.75 13.67 1.65
CA LEU A 82 -26.55 13.82 3.10
C LEU A 82 -27.11 12.63 3.89
N LYS A 83 -28.24 12.04 3.47
CA LYS A 83 -28.79 10.82 4.08
C LYS A 83 -27.87 9.62 3.84
N GLU A 84 -27.34 9.46 2.64
CA GLU A 84 -26.39 8.39 2.31
C GLU A 84 -25.09 8.53 3.11
N LEU A 85 -24.55 9.75 3.22
CA LEU A 85 -23.38 10.03 4.05
C LEU A 85 -23.65 9.76 5.53
N GLU A 86 -24.85 10.08 6.04
CA GLU A 86 -25.23 9.76 7.42
C GLU A 86 -25.19 8.25 7.68
N ILE A 87 -25.71 7.45 6.74
CA ILE A 87 -25.67 5.98 6.84
C ILE A 87 -24.22 5.50 6.83
N LEU A 88 -23.39 6.03 5.92
CA LEU A 88 -21.97 5.69 5.83
C LEU A 88 -21.22 6.04 7.13
N PHE A 89 -21.40 7.25 7.66
CA PHE A 89 -20.70 7.70 8.86
C PHE A 89 -21.10 6.90 10.09
N LYS A 90 -22.39 6.58 10.26
CA LYS A 90 -22.84 5.66 11.32
C LYS A 90 -22.21 4.28 11.19
N ALA A 91 -22.15 3.72 9.96
CA ALA A 91 -21.49 2.44 9.74
C ALA A 91 -19.97 2.50 10.05
N LEU A 92 -19.32 3.62 9.77
CA LEU A 92 -17.91 3.85 10.11
C LEU A 92 -17.68 4.03 11.62
N GLU A 93 -18.64 4.61 12.36
CA GLU A 93 -18.61 4.67 13.83
C GLU A 93 -18.72 3.28 14.45
N GLU A 94 -19.71 2.48 14.03
CA GLU A 94 -19.93 1.11 14.51
C GLU A 94 -18.74 0.18 14.20
N SER A 95 -18.11 0.37 13.03
CA SER A 95 -16.90 -0.36 12.65
C SER A 95 -15.61 0.19 13.25
N LYS A 96 -15.68 1.25 14.08
CA LYS A 96 -14.54 1.91 14.73
C LYS A 96 -13.48 2.44 13.77
N CYS A 97 -13.92 2.83 12.57
CA CYS A 97 -13.07 3.38 11.50
C CYS A 97 -13.24 4.89 11.29
N ILE A 98 -14.26 5.51 11.91
CA ILE A 98 -14.60 6.92 11.69
C ILE A 98 -13.43 7.88 11.96
N ASN A 99 -12.58 7.57 12.93
CA ASN A 99 -11.42 8.39 13.32
C ASN A 99 -10.29 8.40 12.26
N ARG A 100 -10.40 7.56 11.22
CA ARG A 100 -9.49 7.55 10.07
C ARG A 100 -10.00 8.36 8.89
N VAL A 101 -11.23 8.89 8.98
CA VAL A 101 -11.91 9.58 7.89
C VAL A 101 -12.04 11.07 8.22
N ILE A 102 -11.81 11.90 7.21
CA ILE A 102 -12.11 13.33 7.23
C ILE A 102 -13.15 13.53 6.12
N PHE A 103 -14.26 14.18 6.43
CA PHE A 103 -15.21 14.59 5.42
C PHE A 103 -14.73 15.91 4.81
N ASP A 104 -14.54 15.93 3.49
CA ASP A 104 -13.91 17.04 2.76
C ASP A 104 -14.75 17.41 1.54
N LEU A 105 -15.26 18.64 1.48
CA LEU A 105 -16.10 19.14 0.38
C LEU A 105 -15.28 19.59 -0.83
N SER A 106 -13.95 19.66 -0.72
CA SER A 106 -13.06 19.99 -1.83
C SER A 106 -12.76 18.78 -2.72
N LEU A 107 -13.08 17.56 -2.27
CA LEU A 107 -12.75 16.33 -3.00
C LEU A 107 -13.69 16.14 -4.20
N ALA A 108 -13.19 16.45 -5.41
CA ALA A 108 -13.95 16.39 -6.66
C ALA A 108 -13.22 15.53 -7.72
N ARG A 109 -13.14 14.21 -7.49
CA ARG A 109 -12.45 13.25 -8.37
C ARG A 109 -13.41 12.46 -9.27
N GLY A 110 -12.91 11.89 -10.37
CA GLY A 110 -13.59 10.85 -11.16
C GLY A 110 -14.99 11.24 -11.70
N LEU A 111 -15.12 12.49 -12.11
CA LEU A 111 -16.37 13.15 -12.53
C LEU A 111 -17.08 12.49 -13.72
N ASP A 112 -16.37 11.60 -14.43
CA ASP A 112 -16.88 10.91 -15.60
C ASP A 112 -17.69 9.65 -15.24
N TYR A 113 -17.49 9.07 -14.05
CA TYR A 113 -18.08 7.77 -13.72
C TYR A 113 -18.56 7.58 -12.28
N TYR A 114 -18.10 8.38 -11.30
CA TYR A 114 -18.64 8.27 -9.94
C TYR A 114 -20.06 8.85 -9.85
N THR A 115 -20.95 8.13 -9.17
CA THR A 115 -22.37 8.45 -9.01
C THR A 115 -22.79 8.63 -7.55
N GLY A 116 -21.89 8.41 -6.60
CA GLY A 116 -22.16 8.53 -5.16
C GLY A 116 -20.91 8.91 -4.38
N VAL A 117 -20.65 8.21 -3.27
CA VAL A 117 -19.49 8.47 -2.41
C VAL A 117 -18.17 8.40 -3.18
N ILE A 118 -17.26 9.31 -2.87
CA ILE A 118 -15.88 9.35 -3.37
C ILE A 118 -14.97 9.44 -2.16
N PHE A 119 -13.84 8.74 -2.20
CA PHE A 119 -12.86 8.76 -1.13
C PHE A 119 -11.44 8.68 -1.68
N GLU A 120 -10.54 9.33 -0.96
CA GLU A 120 -9.10 9.34 -1.24
C GLU A 120 -8.37 9.06 0.08
N ALA A 121 -7.36 8.19 0.04
CA ALA A 121 -6.50 7.91 1.18
C ALA A 121 -5.15 8.60 0.96
N ALA A 122 -4.69 9.34 1.96
CA ALA A 122 -3.38 9.97 1.97
C ALA A 122 -2.53 9.39 3.11
N PHE A 123 -1.22 9.33 2.89
CA PHE A 123 -0.29 8.90 3.92
C PHE A 123 -0.01 10.05 4.90
N LYS A 124 -0.12 9.80 6.20
CA LYS A 124 0.09 10.80 7.28
C LYS A 124 1.54 10.89 7.79
N GLY A 125 2.50 10.27 7.11
CA GLY A 125 3.91 10.30 7.52
C GLY A 125 4.69 11.50 6.95
N ALA A 126 6.00 11.49 7.17
CA ALA A 126 6.89 12.55 6.69
C ALA A 126 7.01 12.58 5.15
N THR A 127 6.90 11.42 4.51
CA THR A 127 7.00 11.31 3.05
C THR A 127 5.73 11.77 2.38
N GLN A 128 5.80 12.91 1.69
CA GLN A 128 4.69 13.42 0.89
C GLN A 128 4.66 12.74 -0.48
N VAL A 129 3.76 11.78 -0.67
CA VAL A 129 3.54 11.09 -1.96
C VAL A 129 2.18 11.41 -2.59
N GLY A 130 1.40 12.30 -1.97
CA GLY A 130 0.00 12.52 -2.31
C GLY A 130 -0.89 11.33 -1.95
N SER A 131 -1.97 11.14 -2.71
CA SER A 131 -2.88 10.00 -2.57
C SER A 131 -2.16 8.65 -2.68
N ILE A 132 -2.44 7.72 -1.79
CA ILE A 132 -1.99 6.32 -1.90
C ILE A 132 -3.12 5.37 -2.32
N ALA A 133 -4.38 5.82 -2.26
CA ALA A 133 -5.52 5.08 -2.77
C ALA A 133 -6.67 6.03 -3.10
N ALA A 134 -7.50 5.67 -4.07
CA ALA A 134 -8.71 6.40 -4.40
C ALA A 134 -9.82 5.44 -4.79
N GLY A 135 -11.07 5.84 -4.58
CA GLY A 135 -12.22 5.01 -4.91
C GLY A 135 -13.54 5.74 -4.76
N GLY A 136 -14.62 5.01 -5.01
CA GLY A 136 -15.96 5.55 -4.95
C GLY A 136 -17.00 4.62 -5.55
N ARG A 137 -18.26 5.07 -5.54
CA ARG A 137 -19.41 4.38 -6.13
C ARG A 137 -19.65 4.84 -7.58
N TYR A 138 -19.85 3.90 -8.51
CA TYR A 138 -19.96 4.14 -9.95
C TYR A 138 -21.03 3.24 -10.60
N ASP A 139 -22.30 3.56 -10.38
CA ASP A 139 -23.39 2.63 -10.70
C ASP A 139 -23.65 2.46 -12.19
N ASN A 140 -23.27 3.45 -13.00
CA ASN A 140 -23.57 3.47 -14.43
C ASN A 140 -22.49 2.79 -15.29
N LEU A 141 -21.27 2.61 -14.76
CA LEU A 141 -20.11 2.26 -15.57
C LEU A 141 -20.23 0.86 -16.19
N ILE A 142 -20.67 -0.13 -15.41
CA ILE A 142 -20.87 -1.51 -15.90
C ILE A 142 -22.02 -1.56 -16.92
N GLY A 143 -23.08 -0.79 -16.68
CA GLY A 143 -24.25 -0.70 -17.56
C GLY A 143 -23.93 -0.16 -18.95
N MET A 144 -22.84 0.59 -19.14
CA MET A 144 -22.40 1.05 -20.47
C MET A 144 -21.96 -0.10 -21.39
N PHE A 145 -21.57 -1.25 -20.82
CA PHE A 145 -21.06 -2.41 -21.56
C PHE A 145 -22.01 -3.62 -21.52
N GLY A 146 -23.13 -3.51 -20.80
CA GLY A 146 -24.07 -4.62 -20.58
C GLY A 146 -25.51 -4.21 -20.78
N SER A 147 -26.42 -5.19 -20.73
CA SER A 147 -27.87 -4.94 -20.84
C SER A 147 -28.55 -4.63 -19.51
N LYS A 148 -27.81 -4.68 -18.39
CA LYS A 148 -28.32 -4.46 -17.04
C LYS A 148 -27.47 -3.43 -16.33
N GLN A 149 -28.13 -2.56 -15.56
CA GLN A 149 -27.44 -1.70 -14.61
C GLN A 149 -26.96 -2.52 -13.42
N VAL A 150 -25.69 -2.37 -13.07
CA VAL A 150 -25.05 -3.08 -11.96
C VAL A 150 -24.34 -2.04 -11.09
N PRO A 151 -24.96 -1.65 -9.96
CA PRO A 151 -24.35 -0.77 -8.99
C PRO A 151 -23.01 -1.33 -8.48
N ALA A 152 -22.00 -0.47 -8.36
CA ALA A 152 -20.66 -0.89 -8.00
C ALA A 152 -19.95 0.16 -7.14
N VAL A 153 -19.11 -0.31 -6.23
CA VAL A 153 -18.21 0.51 -5.42
C VAL A 153 -16.86 -0.20 -5.36
N GLY A 154 -15.78 0.57 -5.44
CA GLY A 154 -14.44 0.01 -5.51
C GLY A 154 -13.38 1.00 -5.04
N ILE A 155 -12.17 0.47 -4.88
CA ILE A 155 -10.97 1.21 -4.51
C ILE A 155 -9.81 0.72 -5.35
N SER A 156 -8.90 1.63 -5.67
CA SER A 156 -7.61 1.34 -6.30
C SER A 156 -6.47 1.82 -5.42
N LEU A 157 -5.45 0.99 -5.27
CA LEU A 157 -4.25 1.29 -4.48
C LEU A 157 -3.11 1.71 -5.42
N GLY A 158 -2.50 2.86 -5.14
CA GLY A 158 -1.30 3.32 -5.84
C GLY A 158 -0.05 2.60 -5.34
N ILE A 159 0.13 1.34 -5.73
CA ILE A 159 1.16 0.45 -5.17
C ILE A 159 2.58 1.03 -5.29
N GLU A 160 2.89 1.74 -6.38
CA GLU A 160 4.18 2.41 -6.58
C GLU A 160 4.49 3.43 -5.48
N ARG A 161 3.48 4.20 -5.03
CA ARG A 161 3.62 5.18 -3.95
C ARG A 161 3.79 4.49 -2.60
N VAL A 162 3.12 3.35 -2.40
CA VAL A 162 3.28 2.54 -1.19
C VAL A 162 4.70 1.98 -1.08
N PHE A 163 5.25 1.44 -2.18
CA PHE A 163 6.65 0.99 -2.20
C PHE A 163 7.63 2.13 -1.92
N ALA A 164 7.44 3.30 -2.51
CA ALA A 164 8.29 4.47 -2.24
C ALA A 164 8.26 4.91 -0.76
N ILE A 165 7.11 4.80 -0.09
CA ILE A 165 7.01 5.04 1.36
C ILE A 165 7.78 3.97 2.14
N MET A 166 7.55 2.68 1.82
CA MET A 166 8.19 1.56 2.51
C MET A 166 9.71 1.62 2.38
N GLU A 167 10.25 1.83 1.19
CA GLU A 167 11.69 1.97 0.95
C GLU A 167 12.32 3.13 1.75
N GLN A 168 11.58 4.22 2.00
CA GLN A 168 12.07 5.31 2.83
C GLN A 168 12.04 5.02 4.33
N GLN A 169 11.01 4.30 4.80
CA GLN A 169 10.91 3.88 6.20
C GLN A 169 11.94 2.79 6.54
N ASP A 170 12.19 1.90 5.60
CA ASP A 170 13.04 0.72 5.75
C ASP A 170 14.50 0.99 5.32
N LYS A 171 14.95 2.25 5.24
CA LYS A 171 16.35 2.60 4.92
C LYS A 171 17.40 1.91 5.79
N ASN A 172 17.01 1.46 6.99
CA ASN A 172 17.87 0.75 7.92
C ASN A 172 17.59 -0.76 8.01
N GLN A 173 16.59 -1.27 7.29
CA GLN A 173 16.27 -2.69 7.25
C GLN A 173 16.93 -3.32 6.02
N GLU A 174 17.84 -4.26 6.27
CA GLU A 174 18.52 -4.94 5.18
C GLU A 174 17.61 -6.02 4.55
N ILE A 175 17.00 -5.71 3.41
CA ILE A 175 16.13 -6.64 2.68
C ILE A 175 17.01 -7.64 1.91
N ARG A 176 16.78 -8.94 2.14
CA ARG A 176 17.45 -10.02 1.40
C ARG A 176 16.69 -10.32 0.11
N ALA A 177 17.41 -10.42 -1.01
CA ALA A 177 16.83 -10.79 -2.30
C ALA A 177 16.54 -12.30 -2.43
N ILE A 178 17.03 -13.12 -1.48
CA ILE A 178 16.84 -14.57 -1.47
C ILE A 178 16.33 -15.03 -0.11
N GLU A 179 15.61 -16.15 -0.12
CA GLU A 179 15.09 -16.79 1.08
C GLU A 179 15.95 -17.96 1.58
N THR A 180 17.12 -18.20 0.96
CA THR A 180 18.02 -19.29 1.33
C THR A 180 18.42 -19.18 2.80
N GLN A 181 18.19 -20.24 3.55
CA GLN A 181 18.53 -20.37 4.96
C GLN A 181 19.91 -20.98 5.15
N VAL A 182 20.32 -21.89 4.25
CA VAL A 182 21.55 -22.69 4.42
C VAL A 182 22.34 -22.77 3.11
N LEU A 183 23.63 -22.43 3.17
CA LEU A 183 24.57 -22.69 2.08
C LEU A 183 25.39 -23.95 2.39
N VAL A 184 25.31 -24.94 1.52
CA VAL A 184 26.15 -26.15 1.61
C VAL A 184 27.44 -25.93 0.81
N SER A 185 28.57 -26.09 1.50
CA SER A 185 29.91 -25.85 1.00
C SER A 185 30.76 -27.11 1.11
N ILE A 186 31.13 -27.67 -0.04
CA ILE A 186 32.02 -28.83 -0.12
C ILE A 186 33.45 -28.38 -0.40
N PHE A 187 34.37 -28.75 0.48
CA PHE A 187 35.81 -28.49 0.37
C PHE A 187 36.59 -29.80 0.16
N GLY A 188 36.13 -30.58 -0.82
CA GLY A 188 36.76 -31.82 -1.26
C GLY A 188 36.63 -31.98 -2.77
N ASP A 189 37.10 -33.09 -3.31
CA ASP A 189 37.06 -33.34 -4.75
C ASP A 189 35.68 -33.76 -5.26
N ASP A 190 34.90 -34.45 -4.44
CA ASP A 190 33.54 -34.87 -4.77
C ASP A 190 32.51 -33.78 -4.47
N LEU A 191 32.36 -32.85 -5.41
CA LEU A 191 31.35 -31.79 -5.31
C LEU A 191 29.91 -32.31 -5.43
N SER A 192 29.70 -33.55 -5.89
CA SER A 192 28.35 -34.15 -5.98
C SER A 192 27.72 -34.37 -4.61
N LEU A 193 28.56 -34.49 -3.57
CA LEU A 193 28.12 -34.52 -2.18
C LEU A 193 27.24 -33.31 -1.83
N GLY A 194 27.55 -32.13 -2.37
CA GLY A 194 26.76 -30.91 -2.14
C GLY A 194 25.31 -31.08 -2.57
N ALA A 195 25.07 -31.72 -3.73
CA ALA A 195 23.73 -32.01 -4.21
C ALA A 195 22.99 -33.01 -3.32
N LYS A 196 23.69 -34.03 -2.82
CA LYS A 196 23.12 -35.00 -1.86
C LYS A 196 22.68 -34.31 -0.56
N LEU A 197 23.58 -33.52 0.05
CA LEU A 197 23.30 -32.80 1.30
C LEU A 197 22.12 -31.84 1.14
N VAL A 198 22.11 -31.07 0.06
CA VAL A 198 21.03 -30.11 -0.21
C VAL A 198 19.70 -30.81 -0.46
N ASN A 199 19.69 -31.96 -1.14
CA ASN A 199 18.46 -32.74 -1.33
C ASN A 199 17.83 -33.17 0.00
N GLU A 200 18.64 -33.62 0.96
CA GLU A 200 18.14 -33.98 2.31
C GLU A 200 17.55 -32.76 3.04
N LEU A 201 18.16 -31.58 2.88
CA LEU A 201 17.63 -30.32 3.43
C LEU A 201 16.31 -29.94 2.75
N TRP A 202 16.20 -30.09 1.42
CA TRP A 202 14.99 -29.83 0.67
C TRP A 202 13.85 -30.79 1.03
N GLU A 203 14.12 -32.08 1.20
CA GLU A 203 13.14 -33.07 1.71
C GLU A 203 12.63 -32.65 3.10
N ALA A 204 13.49 -32.03 3.90
CA ALA A 204 13.14 -31.46 5.19
C ALA A 204 12.46 -30.07 5.11
N LYS A 205 12.21 -29.53 3.90
CA LYS A 205 11.68 -28.19 3.62
C LYS A 205 12.55 -27.02 4.08
N ILE A 206 13.85 -27.26 4.25
CA ILE A 206 14.84 -26.22 4.54
C ILE A 206 15.26 -25.58 3.21
N LYS A 207 15.23 -24.26 3.13
CA LYS A 207 15.63 -23.51 1.93
C LYS A 207 17.15 -23.52 1.83
N ALA A 208 17.70 -24.49 1.12
CA ALA A 208 19.14 -24.67 0.99
C ALA A 208 19.62 -24.48 -0.45
N GLU A 209 20.87 -24.09 -0.62
CA GLU A 209 21.57 -24.10 -1.91
C GLU A 209 23.00 -24.63 -1.74
N TYR A 210 23.64 -25.04 -2.82
CA TYR A 210 25.04 -25.45 -2.83
C TYR A 210 25.78 -24.80 -3.98
N MET A 211 27.09 -24.64 -3.82
CA MET A 211 27.96 -24.11 -4.87
C MET A 211 28.90 -25.19 -5.39
N VAL A 212 28.97 -25.32 -6.72
CA VAL A 212 29.97 -26.15 -7.40
C VAL A 212 31.25 -25.33 -7.57
N ASN A 213 31.99 -25.13 -6.48
CA ASN A 213 33.26 -24.39 -6.50
C ASN A 213 34.23 -24.95 -5.45
N LYS A 214 35.52 -25.10 -5.78
CA LYS A 214 36.53 -25.54 -4.82
C LYS A 214 37.13 -24.40 -3.98
N ARG A 215 36.94 -23.14 -4.38
CA ARG A 215 37.57 -22.00 -3.70
C ARG A 215 36.77 -21.64 -2.44
N VAL A 216 37.30 -21.99 -1.27
CA VAL A 216 36.74 -21.67 0.06
C VAL A 216 36.23 -20.23 0.14
N LYS A 217 37.09 -19.26 -0.22
CA LYS A 217 36.76 -17.83 -0.20
C LYS A 217 35.44 -17.50 -0.94
N LYS A 218 35.17 -18.14 -2.08
CA LYS A 218 33.95 -17.87 -2.86
C LYS A 218 32.67 -18.28 -2.15
N HIS A 219 32.71 -19.35 -1.33
CA HIS A 219 31.55 -19.78 -0.55
C HIS A 219 31.25 -18.78 0.57
N PHE A 220 32.27 -18.33 1.29
CA PHE A 220 32.13 -17.31 2.33
C PHE A 220 31.70 -15.95 1.76
N ASP A 221 32.30 -15.53 0.64
CA ASP A 221 31.91 -14.31 -0.06
C ASP A 221 30.43 -14.37 -0.45
N HIS A 222 29.97 -15.50 -1.01
CA HIS A 222 28.58 -15.71 -1.40
C HIS A 222 27.63 -15.70 -0.21
N ALA A 223 27.91 -16.47 0.85
CA ALA A 223 27.11 -16.48 2.07
C ALA A 223 27.01 -15.08 2.70
N THR A 224 28.09 -14.30 2.65
CA THR A 224 28.13 -12.93 3.21
C THR A 224 27.33 -11.96 2.36
N VAL A 225 27.56 -11.93 1.04
CA VAL A 225 26.86 -11.03 0.11
C VAL A 225 25.35 -11.33 0.08
N SER A 226 24.98 -12.60 0.05
CA SER A 226 23.59 -13.06 0.04
C SER A 226 22.96 -13.18 1.44
N LYS A 227 23.75 -12.89 2.49
CA LYS A 227 23.34 -12.89 3.90
C LYS A 227 22.67 -14.19 4.34
N ILE A 228 23.22 -15.31 3.88
CA ILE A 228 22.71 -16.64 4.23
C ILE A 228 23.13 -16.92 5.68
N PRO A 229 22.18 -17.18 6.60
CA PRO A 229 22.48 -17.21 8.02
C PRO A 229 23.31 -18.42 8.44
N TRP A 230 23.21 -19.54 7.72
CA TRP A 230 23.92 -20.78 8.06
C TRP A 230 24.75 -21.30 6.90
N MET A 231 25.94 -21.81 7.21
CA MET A 231 26.73 -22.62 6.27
C MET A 231 26.92 -24.03 6.82
N VAL A 232 26.75 -25.03 5.95
CA VAL A 232 27.13 -26.43 6.22
C VAL A 232 28.40 -26.71 5.44
N ILE A 233 29.50 -26.93 6.15
CA ILE A 233 30.82 -27.10 5.59
C ILE A 233 31.24 -28.56 5.74
N VAL A 234 31.61 -29.18 4.62
CA VAL A 234 32.08 -30.58 4.59
C VAL A 234 33.35 -30.67 3.74
N GLY A 235 34.46 -31.06 4.34
CA GLY A 235 35.68 -31.47 3.66
C GLY A 235 35.99 -32.95 3.91
N ASP A 236 37.19 -33.37 3.51
CA ASP A 236 37.60 -34.77 3.60
C ASP A 236 37.65 -35.29 5.05
N ARG A 237 38.05 -34.44 6.01
CA ARG A 237 38.06 -34.79 7.45
C ARG A 237 36.65 -35.07 7.95
N GLU A 238 35.73 -34.14 7.70
CA GLU A 238 34.35 -34.23 8.19
C GLU A 238 33.65 -35.45 7.59
N LEU A 239 33.92 -35.75 6.31
CA LEU A 239 33.41 -36.94 5.64
C LEU A 239 33.89 -38.23 6.32
N ASN A 240 35.19 -38.34 6.62
CA ASN A 240 35.79 -39.52 7.25
C ASN A 240 35.33 -39.72 8.70
N GLU A 241 35.09 -38.63 9.43
CA GLU A 241 34.63 -38.64 10.82
C GLU A 241 33.09 -38.76 10.94
N GLY A 242 32.34 -38.66 9.83
CA GLY A 242 30.87 -38.71 9.84
C GLY A 242 30.23 -37.48 10.49
N ILE A 243 30.91 -36.34 10.46
CA ILE A 243 30.48 -35.07 11.03
C ILE A 243 30.26 -34.02 9.94
N VAL A 244 29.71 -32.87 10.31
CA VAL A 244 29.67 -31.66 9.48
C VAL A 244 29.96 -30.44 10.35
N ARG A 245 30.54 -29.41 9.75
CA ARG A 245 30.72 -28.12 10.43
C ARG A 245 29.57 -27.21 10.10
N LEU A 246 28.80 -26.83 11.11
CA LEU A 246 27.68 -25.90 11.01
C LEU A 246 28.14 -24.53 11.51
N LYS A 247 28.20 -23.55 10.61
CA LYS A 247 28.64 -22.19 10.90
C LYS A 247 27.47 -21.22 10.90
N ASP A 248 27.36 -20.47 12.00
CA ASP A 248 26.51 -19.29 12.11
C ASP A 248 27.23 -18.09 11.47
N MET A 249 26.66 -17.54 10.41
CA MET A 249 27.22 -16.39 9.70
C MET A 249 26.97 -15.06 10.42
N ILE A 250 26.00 -15.02 11.33
CA ILE A 250 25.64 -13.84 12.12
C ILE A 250 26.48 -13.81 13.39
N ALA A 251 26.47 -14.90 14.17
CA ALA A 251 27.24 -14.99 15.41
C ALA A 251 28.73 -15.28 15.19
N ALA A 252 29.12 -15.63 13.95
CA ALA A 252 30.46 -16.04 13.54
C ALA A 252 31.01 -17.29 14.28
N VAL A 253 30.13 -18.07 14.92
CA VAL A 253 30.49 -19.29 15.66
C VAL A 253 30.34 -20.54 14.79
N GLU A 254 31.11 -21.58 15.08
CA GLU A 254 31.10 -22.83 14.34
C GLU A 254 31.01 -24.02 15.28
N HIS A 255 30.23 -25.04 14.89
CA HIS A 255 30.02 -26.26 15.67
C HIS A 255 30.23 -27.49 14.79
N GLU A 256 30.99 -28.46 15.28
CA GLU A 256 31.03 -29.81 14.69
C GLU A 256 29.83 -30.61 15.23
N ILE A 257 28.98 -31.11 14.33
CA ILE A 257 27.81 -31.92 14.68
C ILE A 257 27.83 -33.25 13.91
N PRO A 258 27.23 -34.32 14.45
CA PRO A 258 27.05 -35.56 13.70
C PRO A 258 26.26 -35.33 12.42
N ARG A 259 26.70 -35.91 11.30
CA ARG A 259 26.03 -35.77 10.00
C ARG A 259 24.57 -36.23 10.03
N SER A 260 24.28 -37.25 10.84
CA SER A 260 22.94 -37.80 11.05
C SER A 260 21.96 -36.80 11.68
N SER A 261 22.46 -35.86 12.48
CA SER A 261 21.66 -34.87 13.20
C SER A 261 21.54 -33.53 12.46
N LEU A 262 22.13 -33.40 11.26
CA LEU A 262 22.19 -32.14 10.51
C LEU A 262 20.82 -31.48 10.31
N VAL A 263 19.83 -32.24 9.83
CA VAL A 263 18.49 -31.72 9.53
C VAL A 263 17.78 -31.26 10.81
N GLU A 264 17.86 -32.05 11.88
CA GLU A 264 17.22 -31.75 13.16
C GLU A 264 17.82 -30.49 13.80
N GLU A 265 19.15 -30.39 13.82
CA GLU A 265 19.85 -29.24 14.39
C GLU A 265 19.57 -27.95 13.60
N LEU A 266 19.54 -28.02 12.26
CA LEU A 266 19.18 -26.88 11.42
C LEU A 266 17.74 -26.43 11.64
N ARG A 267 16.77 -27.34 11.76
CA ARG A 267 15.38 -26.96 12.08
C ARG A 267 15.30 -26.22 13.41
N LYS A 268 15.94 -26.76 14.44
CA LYS A 268 15.95 -26.15 15.78
C LYS A 268 16.51 -24.73 15.78
N ARG A 269 17.51 -24.44 14.94
CA ARG A 269 18.16 -23.12 14.82
C ARG A 269 17.47 -22.16 13.86
N LEU A 270 16.65 -22.65 12.94
CA LEU A 270 15.90 -21.84 11.98
C LEU A 270 14.50 -21.47 12.48
N ASP A 271 13.94 -22.29 13.38
CA ASP A 271 12.65 -22.04 14.04
C ASP A 271 12.77 -21.13 15.28
N SER A 272 14.01 -20.83 15.72
CA SER A 272 14.34 -19.92 16.83
C SER A 272 14.60 -18.49 16.35
#